data_AF-A0A6I1GT33-F1
#
_entry.id   AF-A0A6I1GT33-F1
#
_cell.length_a   1.000
_cell.length_b   1.000
_cell.length_c   1.000
_cell.angle_alpha   90.00
_cell.angle_beta   90.00
_cell.angle_gamma   90.00
#
_symmetry.space_group_name_H-M   'P 1'
#
loop_
_entity.id
_entity.type
_entity.pdbx_description
1 polymer ?
#
loop_
_entity_poly.entity_id
_entity_poly.type
_entity_poly.pdbx_seq_one_letter_code
_entity_poly.pdbx_strand_id
1 'polypeptide(L)'
;MGRSNHRGLRSACALAAVFALTLPFAGCQGETSANQPKASADPAETAYSEFTVKSLKRYLDKEKFDTGDATKVQEYGVASGKAGLTIPIKHAGKRTNSYDVEYMCRADKAGFPFSIWLTKDGTGRRMVKHDGCSADVQSVSLAISDFPDADSIMISNSGNDLVVAAYEIQGQED
;
A
#
# COMPACT_ATOMS: atom_id res chain seq x y z
N MET A 1 64.21 31.93 -29.26
CA MET A 1 63.95 30.49 -28.99
C MET A 1 62.79 30.42 -28.00
N GLY A 2 61.65 29.76 -28.18
CA GLY A 2 61.30 28.61 -29.01
C GLY A 2 61.02 27.37 -28.15
N ARG A 3 59.83 27.27 -27.52
CA ARG A 3 58.90 26.12 -27.58
C ARG A 3 57.84 26.11 -26.47
N SER A 4 56.62 25.94 -26.92
CA SER A 4 55.36 25.68 -26.20
C SER A 4 55.39 24.39 -25.36
N ASN A 5 54.57 24.33 -24.30
CA ASN A 5 53.60 23.23 -24.18
C ASN A 5 52.41 23.53 -23.26
N HIS A 6 51.26 23.00 -23.67
CA HIS A 6 49.90 23.16 -23.14
C HIS A 6 49.63 22.48 -21.79
N ARG A 7 48.66 23.03 -21.04
CA ARG A 7 47.49 22.34 -20.42
C ARG A 7 46.62 23.44 -19.77
N GLY A 8 45.43 23.72 -20.30
CA GLY A 8 44.20 22.97 -20.01
C GLY A 8 43.34 23.81 -19.04
N LEU A 9 42.67 24.86 -19.52
CA LEU A 9 41.26 24.89 -19.94
C LEU A 9 40.24 24.86 -18.77
N ARG A 10 39.87 26.06 -18.29
CA ARG A 10 38.54 26.45 -17.78
C ARG A 10 38.36 27.95 -18.07
N SER A 11 38.06 28.32 -19.32
CA SER A 11 36.73 28.80 -19.78
C SER A 11 35.98 29.57 -18.67
N ALA A 12 36.09 30.90 -18.59
CA ALA A 12 35.35 31.90 -19.38
C ALA A 12 33.83 31.81 -19.13
N CYS A 13 33.04 32.87 -19.00
CA CYS A 13 33.21 34.31 -18.99
C CYS A 13 31.85 34.80 -18.48
N ALA A 14 31.77 35.61 -17.42
CA ALA A 14 30.52 36.32 -17.11
C ALA A 14 30.63 37.71 -17.73
N LEU A 15 30.05 37.87 -18.91
CA LEU A 15 29.94 39.14 -19.64
C LEU A 15 28.47 39.53 -19.71
N ALA A 16 28.21 40.79 -19.33
CA ALA A 16 27.06 41.64 -19.69
C ALA A 16 25.69 41.21 -19.09
N ALA A 17 24.73 42.09 -18.80
CA ALA A 17 24.51 43.47 -19.21
C ALA A 17 23.63 44.22 -18.18
N VAL A 18 23.78 45.54 -18.19
CA VAL A 18 22.95 46.56 -17.53
C VAL A 18 21.56 46.64 -18.18
N PHE A 19 20.48 46.88 -17.43
CA PHE A 19 19.42 47.82 -17.83
C PHE A 19 18.55 48.25 -16.64
N ALA A 20 18.30 49.55 -16.56
CA ALA A 20 17.55 50.24 -15.51
C ALA A 20 16.13 50.63 -15.96
N LEU A 21 15.29 50.93 -14.96
CA LEU A 21 14.02 51.70 -14.96
C LEU A 21 12.73 50.98 -15.38
N THR A 22 11.75 50.88 -14.46
CA THR A 22 10.50 51.70 -14.43
C THR A 22 9.49 51.19 -13.37
N LEU A 23 8.62 52.10 -12.93
CA LEU A 23 7.70 52.13 -11.77
C LEU A 23 6.32 51.44 -12.03
N PRO A 24 5.39 51.36 -11.05
CA PRO A 24 4.51 50.21 -10.78
C PRO A 24 3.08 50.36 -11.33
N PHE A 25 2.43 49.26 -11.75
CA PHE A 25 0.96 49.15 -11.78
C PHE A 25 0.52 47.68 -11.73
N ALA A 26 -0.67 47.47 -11.16
CA ALA A 26 -1.29 46.24 -10.70
C ALA A 26 -1.43 45.11 -11.74
N GLY A 27 -1.31 43.87 -11.25
CA GLY A 27 -1.73 42.64 -11.95
C GLY A 27 -1.48 41.40 -11.09
N CYS A 28 -2.51 40.60 -10.83
CA CYS A 28 -2.42 39.33 -10.10
C CYS A 28 -1.47 38.34 -10.78
N GLN A 29 -0.54 37.75 -10.02
CA GLN A 29 -0.17 36.33 -10.13
C GLN A 29 0.70 35.92 -8.93
N GLY A 30 0.47 34.70 -8.46
CA GLY A 30 0.81 34.25 -7.12
C GLY A 30 2.29 34.16 -6.80
N GLU A 31 2.63 34.68 -5.64
CA GLU A 31 3.82 34.28 -4.89
C GLU A 31 3.33 33.89 -3.49
N THR A 32 3.11 32.60 -3.27
CA THR A 32 3.02 32.06 -1.93
C THR A 32 4.22 31.16 -1.72
N SER A 33 5.16 31.73 -0.97
CA SER A 33 6.02 31.07 0.01
C SER A 33 6.63 29.73 -0.40
N ALA A 34 7.94 29.80 -0.67
CA ALA A 34 8.85 28.74 -0.26
C ALA A 34 8.57 28.29 1.19
N ASN A 35 8.78 27.02 1.47
CA ASN A 35 8.52 26.31 2.72
C ASN A 35 7.04 26.12 3.09
N GLN A 36 6.37 25.16 2.45
CA GLN A 36 5.52 24.26 3.23
C GLN A 36 6.43 23.17 3.83
N PRO A 37 6.50 23.04 5.17
CA PRO A 37 6.96 21.80 5.76
C PRO A 37 6.03 20.71 5.24
N LYS A 38 6.63 19.68 4.64
CA LYS A 38 5.98 18.39 4.40
C LYS A 38 5.19 18.07 5.67
N ALA A 39 3.86 17.98 5.56
CA ALA A 39 3.01 17.60 6.67
C ALA A 39 3.70 16.45 7.39
N SER A 40 4.05 16.67 8.65
CA SER A 40 4.66 15.66 9.50
C SER A 40 3.69 14.49 9.52
N ALA A 41 4.05 13.41 8.80
CA ALA A 41 3.34 12.15 8.87
C ALA A 41 3.19 11.82 10.35
N ASP A 42 1.98 11.46 10.75
CA ASP A 42 1.71 11.09 12.13
C ASP A 42 2.71 9.97 12.51
N PRO A 43 3.37 10.01 13.68
CA PRO A 43 4.20 8.89 14.12
C PRO A 43 3.43 7.55 14.13
N ALA A 44 2.09 7.58 14.19
CA ALA A 44 1.24 6.41 13.94
C ALA A 44 1.23 5.97 12.46
N GLU A 45 1.12 6.88 11.48
CA GLU A 45 1.23 6.57 10.03
C GLU A 45 2.56 5.91 9.69
N THR A 46 3.64 6.36 10.35
CA THR A 46 4.99 5.82 10.11
C THR A 46 5.15 4.41 10.67
N ALA A 47 4.39 4.02 11.70
CA ALA A 47 4.49 2.71 12.34
C ALA A 47 3.86 1.56 11.54
N TYR A 48 2.98 1.86 10.58
CA TYR A 48 2.34 0.87 9.70
C TYR A 48 3.02 0.72 8.35
N SER A 49 4.00 1.57 8.05
CA SER A 49 4.71 1.62 6.77
C SER A 49 5.75 0.51 6.58
N GLU A 50 6.12 -0.20 7.66
CA GLU A 50 7.04 -1.33 7.56
C GLU A 50 6.32 -2.56 7.03
N PHE A 51 6.81 -3.09 5.91
CA PHE A 51 6.35 -4.33 5.30
C PHE A 51 6.68 -5.54 6.19
N THR A 52 5.89 -5.74 7.25
CA THR A 52 6.03 -6.88 8.17
C THR A 52 4.67 -7.36 8.66
N VAL A 53 4.59 -8.65 9.00
CA VAL A 53 3.44 -9.27 9.68
C VAL A 53 3.09 -8.53 10.98
N LYS A 54 4.11 -8.02 11.70
CA LYS A 54 3.92 -7.31 12.97
C LYS A 54 3.23 -5.96 12.78
N SER A 55 3.61 -5.22 11.74
CA SER A 55 2.99 -3.93 11.40
C SER A 55 1.53 -4.10 11.02
N LEU A 56 1.23 -5.10 10.18
CA LEU A 56 -0.15 -5.41 9.80
C LEU A 56 -0.98 -5.82 11.03
N LYS A 57 -0.47 -6.70 11.90
CA LYS A 57 -1.16 -7.07 13.15
C LYS A 57 -1.47 -5.85 14.02
N ARG A 58 -0.50 -4.96 14.22
CA ARG A 58 -0.71 -3.72 15.00
C ARG A 58 -1.76 -2.81 14.37
N TYR A 59 -1.83 -2.75 13.04
CA TYR A 59 -2.86 -1.97 12.34
C TYR A 59 -4.24 -2.54 12.64
N LEU A 60 -4.40 -3.86 12.54
CA LEU A 60 -5.66 -4.52 12.84
C LEU A 60 -6.05 -4.35 14.31
N ASP A 61 -5.11 -4.54 15.24
CA ASP A 61 -5.35 -4.37 16.68
C ASP A 61 -5.94 -2.99 16.97
N LYS A 62 -5.32 -1.93 16.45
CA LYS A 62 -5.75 -0.55 16.69
C LYS A 62 -7.03 -0.16 15.93
N GLU A 63 -7.09 -0.45 14.63
CA GLU A 63 -8.10 0.11 13.72
C GLU A 63 -9.32 -0.81 13.54
N LYS A 64 -9.22 -2.08 13.91
CA LYS A 64 -10.30 -3.08 13.73
C LYS A 64 -10.75 -3.73 15.03
N PHE A 65 -9.83 -3.99 15.97
CA PHE A 65 -10.15 -4.75 17.18
C PHE A 65 -10.36 -3.88 18.44
N ASP A 66 -9.63 -2.77 18.58
CA ASP A 66 -9.70 -1.87 19.75
C ASP A 66 -10.75 -0.74 19.61
N THR A 67 -11.47 -0.65 18.50
CA THR A 67 -12.40 0.46 18.22
C THR A 67 -13.69 0.43 19.04
N GLY A 68 -13.94 -0.63 19.81
CA GLY A 68 -15.18 -0.80 20.59
C GLY A 68 -16.43 -1.03 19.73
N ASP A 69 -16.30 -0.96 18.40
CA ASP A 69 -17.32 -1.31 17.43
C ASP A 69 -17.35 -2.84 17.32
N ALA A 70 -18.39 -3.42 17.91
CA ALA A 70 -18.53 -4.85 18.18
C ALA A 70 -18.81 -5.70 16.93
N THR A 71 -18.20 -5.40 15.80
CA THR A 71 -18.03 -6.39 14.74
C THR A 71 -17.16 -7.49 15.31
N LYS A 72 -17.77 -8.62 15.70
CA LYS A 72 -17.03 -9.76 16.21
C LYS A 72 -16.12 -10.25 15.09
N VAL A 73 -14.85 -9.93 15.22
CA VAL A 73 -13.84 -10.32 14.25
C VAL A 73 -13.18 -11.62 14.68
N GLN A 74 -13.13 -12.60 13.78
CA GLN A 74 -12.44 -13.87 14.02
C GLN A 74 -11.18 -13.96 13.15
N GLU A 75 -9.99 -13.94 13.77
CA GLU A 75 -8.71 -14.01 13.04
C GLU A 75 -8.48 -15.42 12.47
N TYR A 76 -8.27 -15.53 11.16
CA TYR A 76 -7.83 -16.77 10.52
C TYR A 76 -6.30 -16.90 10.55
N GLY A 77 -5.61 -15.81 10.22
CA GLY A 77 -4.16 -15.69 10.37
C GLY A 77 -3.53 -14.68 9.42
N VAL A 78 -2.19 -14.70 9.39
CA VAL A 78 -1.37 -13.85 8.52
C VAL A 78 -0.38 -14.73 7.75
N ALA A 79 -0.17 -14.43 6.48
CA ALA A 79 0.81 -15.05 5.61
C ALA A 79 1.65 -13.99 4.90
N SER A 80 2.89 -14.33 4.52
CA SER A 80 3.74 -13.45 3.73
C SER A 80 4.66 -14.21 2.79
N GLY A 81 4.94 -13.64 1.62
CA GLY A 81 5.88 -14.20 0.65
C GLY A 81 5.58 -13.86 -0.80
N LYS A 82 6.36 -14.47 -1.70
CA LYS A 82 6.48 -14.08 -3.12
C LYS A 82 5.62 -14.87 -4.11
N ALA A 83 5.11 -16.01 -3.67
CA ALA A 83 4.28 -16.91 -4.48
C ALA A 83 3.40 -17.75 -3.56
N GLY A 84 2.13 -17.92 -3.94
CA GLY A 84 1.19 -18.88 -3.37
C GLY A 84 1.09 -18.80 -1.85
N LEU A 85 0.35 -17.79 -1.35
CA LEU A 85 0.03 -17.70 0.07
C LEU A 85 -1.33 -18.36 0.31
N THR A 86 -1.43 -19.17 1.37
CA THR A 86 -2.69 -19.81 1.75
C THR A 86 -2.95 -19.57 3.21
N ILE A 87 -4.14 -19.06 3.52
CA ILE A 87 -4.64 -18.89 4.89
C ILE A 87 -5.79 -19.89 5.09
N PRO A 88 -5.66 -20.87 5.99
CA PRO A 88 -6.72 -21.84 6.23
C PRO A 88 -7.89 -21.20 6.98
N ILE A 89 -9.10 -21.50 6.52
CA ILE A 89 -10.36 -21.17 7.19
C ILE A 89 -10.62 -22.29 8.21
N LYS A 90 -10.44 -21.98 9.50
CA LYS A 90 -10.46 -22.98 10.58
C LYS A 90 -11.89 -23.42 10.97
N HIS A 91 -12.90 -22.70 10.51
CA HIS A 91 -14.31 -22.92 10.84
C HIS A 91 -15.18 -22.37 9.71
N ALA A 92 -16.31 -23.03 9.44
CA ALA A 92 -17.28 -22.50 8.50
C ALA A 92 -17.92 -21.23 9.09
N GLY A 93 -17.71 -20.10 8.42
CA GLY A 93 -18.34 -18.83 8.80
C GLY A 93 -19.83 -18.83 8.49
N LYS A 94 -20.57 -17.88 9.08
CA LYS A 94 -22.00 -17.73 8.74
C LYS A 94 -22.13 -17.16 7.33
N ARG A 95 -23.15 -17.57 6.57
CA ARG A 95 -23.35 -17.08 5.19
C ARG A 95 -23.63 -15.57 5.09
N THR A 96 -24.07 -14.96 6.19
CA THR A 96 -24.28 -13.50 6.32
C THR A 96 -22.99 -12.74 6.56
N ASN A 97 -21.90 -13.43 6.89
CA ASN A 97 -20.62 -12.82 7.23
C ASN A 97 -19.75 -12.63 5.98
N SER A 98 -18.64 -11.93 6.15
CA SER A 98 -17.62 -11.73 5.12
C SER A 98 -16.25 -12.20 5.59
N TYR A 99 -15.42 -12.64 4.64
CA TYR A 99 -13.98 -12.70 4.82
C TYR A 99 -13.39 -11.34 4.43
N ASP A 100 -12.81 -10.65 5.39
CA ASP A 100 -12.03 -9.44 5.11
C ASP A 100 -10.56 -9.81 5.01
N VAL A 101 -9.96 -9.41 3.89
CA VAL A 101 -8.58 -9.69 3.54
C VAL A 101 -7.83 -8.36 3.45
N GLU A 102 -6.91 -8.17 4.39
CA GLU A 102 -6.06 -6.99 4.46
C GLU A 102 -4.68 -7.34 3.92
N TYR A 103 -4.13 -6.51 3.06
CA TYR A 103 -2.86 -6.78 2.40
C TYR A 103 -2.06 -5.50 2.18
N MET A 104 -0.74 -5.67 2.12
CA MET A 104 0.21 -4.65 1.70
C MET A 104 1.33 -5.33 0.92
N CYS A 105 2.09 -4.56 0.16
CA CYS A 105 3.26 -5.07 -0.53
C CYS A 105 4.45 -4.13 -0.45
N ARG A 106 5.61 -4.63 -0.84
CA ARG A 106 6.77 -3.76 -0.98
C ARG A 106 6.56 -2.73 -2.09
N ALA A 107 6.84 -1.46 -1.79
CA ALA A 107 6.72 -0.35 -2.74
C ALA A 107 7.47 -0.59 -4.07
N ASP A 108 8.66 -1.21 -4.03
CA ASP A 108 9.46 -1.52 -5.24
C ASP A 108 8.94 -2.73 -6.04
N LYS A 109 7.85 -3.35 -5.58
CA LYS A 109 7.17 -4.49 -6.23
C LYS A 109 5.67 -4.23 -6.46
N ALA A 110 5.21 -3.00 -6.25
CA ALA A 110 3.81 -2.58 -6.39
C ALA A 110 3.14 -2.97 -7.73
N GLY A 111 3.90 -3.05 -8.83
CA GLY A 111 3.36 -3.33 -10.17
C GLY A 111 3.12 -4.80 -10.53
N PHE A 112 3.36 -5.75 -9.61
CA PHE A 112 3.11 -7.17 -9.89
C PHE A 112 1.66 -7.56 -9.58
N PRO A 113 0.91 -8.11 -10.54
CA PRO A 113 -0.47 -8.51 -10.32
C PRO A 113 -0.57 -9.70 -9.37
N PHE A 114 -1.69 -9.75 -8.66
CA PHE A 114 -2.05 -10.90 -7.83
C PHE A 114 -3.56 -11.06 -7.81
N SER A 115 -4.03 -12.20 -7.31
CA SER A 115 -5.45 -12.50 -7.21
C SER A 115 -5.76 -13.22 -5.91
N ILE A 116 -6.95 -12.97 -5.39
CA ILE A 116 -7.47 -13.56 -4.17
C ILE A 116 -8.55 -14.56 -4.57
N TRP A 117 -8.42 -15.78 -4.06
CA TRP A 117 -9.26 -16.92 -4.35
C TRP A 117 -9.81 -17.48 -3.05
N LEU A 118 -11.07 -17.92 -3.09
CA LEU A 118 -11.60 -18.85 -2.11
C LEU A 118 -11.48 -20.26 -2.69
N THR A 119 -10.96 -21.18 -1.90
CA THR A 119 -10.65 -22.55 -2.33
C THR A 119 -11.30 -23.58 -1.42
N LYS A 120 -11.66 -24.71 -2.01
CA LYS A 120 -12.14 -25.93 -1.34
C LYS A 120 -11.50 -27.13 -2.00
N ASP A 121 -10.75 -27.93 -1.23
CA ASP A 121 -10.11 -29.16 -1.71
C ASP A 121 -9.30 -28.96 -3.01
N GLY A 122 -8.62 -27.82 -3.15
CA GLY A 122 -7.82 -27.45 -4.32
C GLY A 122 -8.60 -26.88 -5.52
N THR A 123 -9.94 -26.87 -5.47
CA THR A 123 -10.77 -26.16 -6.46
C THR A 123 -11.01 -24.72 -5.98
N GLY A 124 -10.79 -23.74 -6.86
CA GLY A 124 -10.86 -22.33 -6.50
C GLY A 124 -11.88 -21.52 -7.29
N ARG A 125 -12.49 -20.54 -6.62
CA ARG A 125 -13.17 -19.41 -7.25
C ARG A 125 -12.33 -18.16 -7.07
N ARG A 126 -12.02 -17.48 -8.18
CA ARG A 126 -11.35 -16.18 -8.12
C ARG A 126 -12.35 -15.14 -7.66
N MET A 127 -12.06 -14.50 -6.54
CA MET A 127 -12.91 -13.45 -6.00
C MET A 127 -12.47 -12.10 -6.54
N VAL A 128 -11.16 -11.84 -6.52
CA VAL A 128 -10.60 -10.53 -6.87
C VAL A 128 -9.33 -10.70 -7.69
N LYS A 129 -9.12 -9.78 -8.64
CA LYS A 129 -7.87 -9.63 -9.37
C LYS A 129 -7.40 -8.19 -9.17
N HIS A 130 -6.16 -8.04 -8.75
CA HIS A 130 -5.48 -6.76 -8.66
C HIS A 130 -4.36 -6.70 -9.68
N ASP A 131 -4.22 -5.57 -10.37
CA ASP A 131 -3.12 -5.35 -11.30
C ASP A 131 -1.83 -4.90 -10.57
N GLY A 132 -1.92 -4.61 -9.27
CA GLY A 132 -0.83 -4.22 -8.39
C GLY A 132 -1.31 -3.97 -6.96
N CYS A 133 -0.42 -3.50 -6.10
CA CYS A 133 -0.68 -3.18 -4.68
C CYS A 133 0.11 -1.95 -4.26
N SER A 134 -0.14 -1.46 -3.05
CA SER A 134 0.56 -0.34 -2.42
C SER A 134 1.38 -0.79 -1.21
N ALA A 135 2.28 0.10 -0.74
CA ALA A 135 2.92 -0.03 0.56
C ALA A 135 1.93 0.19 1.72
N ASP A 136 0.87 0.95 1.48
CA ASP A 136 -0.21 1.15 2.43
C ASP A 136 -1.09 -0.10 2.52
N VAL A 137 -1.69 -0.32 3.71
CA VAL A 137 -2.67 -1.39 3.92
C VAL A 137 -3.89 -1.15 3.03
N GLN A 138 -4.32 -2.20 2.35
CA GLN A 138 -5.51 -2.23 1.52
C GLN A 138 -6.42 -3.36 2.01
N SER A 139 -7.73 -3.16 1.88
CA SER A 139 -8.75 -4.09 2.35
C SER A 139 -9.62 -4.55 1.20
N VAL A 140 -10.06 -5.81 1.25
CA VAL A 140 -11.17 -6.28 0.44
C VAL A 140 -12.06 -7.21 1.25
N SER A 141 -13.37 -7.04 1.10
CA SER A 141 -14.39 -7.87 1.73
C SER A 141 -14.96 -8.87 0.73
N LEU A 142 -14.99 -10.15 1.10
CA LEU A 142 -15.46 -11.26 0.28
C LEU A 142 -16.67 -11.91 0.96
N ALA A 143 -17.82 -11.95 0.31
CA ALA A 143 -19.01 -12.54 0.91
C ALA A 143 -18.85 -14.06 1.07
N ILE A 144 -19.11 -14.59 2.27
CA ILE A 144 -19.06 -16.04 2.52
C ILE A 144 -20.14 -16.76 1.69
N SER A 145 -21.27 -16.11 1.44
CA SER A 145 -22.36 -16.64 0.62
C SER A 145 -21.95 -17.01 -0.82
N ASP A 146 -20.93 -16.36 -1.38
CA ASP A 146 -20.45 -16.60 -2.74
C ASP A 146 -19.75 -17.96 -2.87
N PHE A 147 -18.99 -18.37 -1.85
CA PHE A 147 -18.37 -19.69 -1.80
C PHE A 147 -18.37 -20.23 -0.35
N PRO A 148 -19.54 -20.73 0.11
CA PRO A 148 -19.77 -21.03 1.53
C PRO A 148 -18.96 -22.21 2.06
N ASP A 149 -18.52 -23.10 1.16
CA ASP A 149 -17.78 -24.31 1.51
C ASP A 149 -16.26 -24.11 1.44
N ALA A 150 -15.78 -22.87 1.27
CA ALA A 150 -14.36 -22.57 1.21
C ALA A 150 -13.64 -22.99 2.51
N ASP A 151 -12.52 -23.69 2.37
CA ASP A 151 -11.64 -24.11 3.47
C ASP A 151 -10.36 -23.28 3.54
N SER A 152 -10.13 -22.41 2.55
CA SER A 152 -8.93 -21.59 2.49
C SER A 152 -9.11 -20.34 1.64
N ILE A 153 -8.36 -19.29 2.01
CA ILE A 153 -8.13 -18.09 1.21
C ILE A 153 -6.74 -18.23 0.59
N MET A 154 -6.68 -18.26 -0.74
CA MET A 154 -5.44 -18.40 -1.49
C MET A 154 -5.13 -17.11 -2.25
N ILE A 155 -3.88 -16.67 -2.14
CA ILE A 155 -3.34 -15.52 -2.85
C ILE A 155 -2.37 -16.03 -3.88
N SER A 156 -2.78 -15.93 -5.15
CA SER A 156 -1.94 -16.27 -6.28
C SER A 156 -1.20 -15.01 -6.73
N ASN A 157 0.09 -14.95 -6.42
CA ASN A 157 1.03 -13.91 -6.82
C ASN A 157 2.23 -14.52 -7.56
N SER A 158 2.83 -13.74 -8.46
CA SER A 158 3.98 -14.15 -9.28
C SER A 158 5.07 -13.07 -9.27
N GLY A 159 5.66 -12.83 -8.09
CA GLY A 159 6.81 -11.93 -7.94
C GLY A 159 6.59 -10.73 -7.04
N ASN A 160 5.36 -10.51 -6.56
CA ASN A 160 5.07 -9.52 -5.54
C ASN A 160 5.36 -10.09 -4.15
N ASP A 161 6.07 -9.35 -3.30
CA ASP A 161 6.22 -9.73 -1.90
C ASP A 161 5.02 -9.15 -1.15
N LEU A 162 4.11 -10.03 -0.72
CA LEU A 162 2.86 -9.64 -0.05
C LEU A 162 2.92 -10.04 1.42
N VAL A 163 2.31 -9.21 2.27
CA VAL A 163 1.88 -9.58 3.61
C VAL A 163 0.36 -9.50 3.58
N VAL A 164 -0.31 -10.57 3.98
CA VAL A 164 -1.76 -10.71 3.90
C VAL A 164 -2.29 -11.24 5.22
N ALA A 165 -3.31 -10.60 5.77
CA ALA A 165 -4.08 -11.07 6.91
C ALA A 165 -5.52 -11.33 6.46
N ALA A 166 -6.16 -12.32 7.07
CA ALA A 166 -7.57 -12.57 6.83
C ALA A 166 -8.32 -12.82 8.14
N TYR A 167 -9.56 -12.35 8.17
CA TYR A 167 -10.46 -12.49 9.30
C TYR A 167 -11.92 -12.54 8.86
N GLU A 168 -12.79 -13.08 9.70
CA GLU A 168 -14.23 -13.04 9.50
C GLU A 168 -14.81 -11.81 10.17
N ILE A 169 -15.69 -11.09 9.48
CA ILE A 169 -16.52 -10.04 10.06
C ILE A 169 -17.98 -10.49 10.05
N GLN A 170 -18.68 -10.30 11.16
CA GLN A 170 -20.13 -10.51 11.19
C GLN A 170 -20.85 -9.51 10.28
N GLY A 171 -21.72 -10.02 9.41
CA GLY A 171 -22.59 -9.14 8.64
C GLY A 171 -23.43 -8.27 9.57
N GLN A 172 -23.64 -7.01 9.20
CA GLN A 172 -24.65 -6.20 9.87
C GLN A 172 -26.01 -6.87 9.64
N GLU A 173 -26.64 -7.34 10.71
CA GLU A 173 -28.05 -7.70 10.69
C GLU A 173 -28.81 -6.37 10.61
N ASP A 174 -29.37 -6.06 9.43
CA ASP A 174 -30.31 -4.95 9.23
C ASP A 174 -31.60 -5.13 10.07
#